data_AF-A0A661BWM8-F1
#
_entry.id   AF-A0A661BWM8-F1
#
_cell.length_a   1.000
_cell.length_b   1.000
_cell.length_c   1.000
_cell.angle_alpha   90.00
_cell.angle_beta   90.00
_cell.angle_gamma   90.00
#
_symmetry.space_group_name_H-M   'P 1'
#
loop_
_entity.id
_entity.type
_entity.pdbx_description
1 polymer ?
#
loop_
_entity_poly.entity_id
_entity_poly.type
_entity_poly.pdbx_seq_one_letter_code
_entity_poly.pdbx_strand_id
1 'polypeptide(L)'
;MKYSDTVILVFAKAPVAGKVNTRLISDIGESAATQLQTDFIRQRLQMLSSADLCDVILMCAHDINHEYFERCKQRYPVTLVEQRGEDLGERLLDGIEKALERYRYCIVIGTDAPALDATAIQQAIDVLHKQTEVVFVPAEDGGYVLVGLQKPYDFLFQNIK
;
A
#
# COMPACT_ATOMS: atom_id res chain seq x y z
N MET A 1 14.67 5.65 -10.98
CA MET A 1 14.02 4.36 -10.65
C MET A 1 14.84 3.16 -11.11
N LYS A 2 15.15 2.25 -10.17
CA LYS A 2 15.95 1.03 -10.36
C LYS A 2 15.18 -0.08 -11.10
N TYR A 3 13.86 -0.17 -10.91
CA TYR A 3 13.01 -1.20 -11.50
C TYR A 3 11.87 -0.54 -12.28
N SER A 4 12.03 -0.41 -13.61
CA SER A 4 11.05 0.27 -14.47
C SER A 4 9.83 -0.59 -14.84
N ASP A 5 9.89 -1.90 -14.60
CA ASP A 5 8.83 -2.88 -14.89
C ASP A 5 8.03 -3.28 -13.64
N THR A 6 8.29 -2.61 -12.52
CA THR A 6 7.70 -2.89 -11.21
C THR A 6 6.89 -1.68 -10.73
N VAL A 7 5.82 -1.91 -9.99
CA VAL A 7 5.06 -0.85 -9.32
C VAL A 7 4.77 -1.22 -7.86
N ILE A 8 4.73 -0.22 -6.99
CA ILE A 8 4.30 -0.36 -5.60
C ILE A 8 2.90 0.24 -5.45
N LEU A 9 1.93 -0.59 -5.06
CA LEU A 9 0.60 -0.18 -4.61
C LEU A 9 0.63 0.05 -3.10
N VAL A 10 0.37 1.29 -2.69
CA VAL A 10 0.25 1.67 -1.28
C VAL A 10 -1.23 1.82 -0.95
N PHE A 11 -1.78 0.90 -0.17
CA PHE A 11 -3.18 0.96 0.27
C PHE A 11 -3.31 1.90 1.48
N ALA A 12 -4.10 2.96 1.31
CA ALA A 12 -4.31 4.00 2.31
C ALA A 12 -5.77 4.42 2.40
N LYS A 13 -6.22 4.73 3.62
CA LYS A 13 -7.50 5.37 3.89
C LYS A 13 -7.28 6.86 4.13
N ALA A 14 -8.15 7.71 3.59
CA ALA A 14 -8.11 9.14 3.88
C ALA A 14 -8.19 9.37 5.41
N PRO A 15 -7.35 10.26 5.99
CA PRO A 15 -7.31 10.51 7.42
C PRO A 15 -8.54 11.33 7.85
N VAL A 16 -9.66 10.63 8.04
CA VAL A 16 -10.93 11.21 8.48
C VAL A 16 -11.22 10.77 9.91
N ALA A 17 -11.52 11.74 10.78
CA ALA A 17 -11.91 11.50 12.17
C ALA A 17 -13.02 10.45 12.29
N GLY A 18 -12.87 9.54 13.24
CA GLY A 18 -13.79 8.42 13.46
C GLY A 18 -13.73 7.29 12.41
N LYS A 19 -12.95 7.42 11.31
CA LYS A 19 -12.92 6.42 10.22
C LYS A 19 -11.61 5.67 10.07
N VAL A 20 -10.54 6.09 10.74
CA VAL A 20 -9.21 5.49 10.65
C VAL A 20 -8.69 5.14 12.04
N ASN A 21 -7.87 4.08 12.13
CA ASN A 21 -7.33 3.60 13.40
C ASN A 21 -8.40 3.44 14.49
N THR A 22 -9.59 2.95 14.12
CA THR A 22 -10.79 3.01 14.98
C THR A 22 -10.66 2.19 16.26
N ARG A 23 -9.88 1.10 16.22
CA ARG A 23 -9.54 0.30 17.41
C ARG A 23 -8.72 1.07 18.44
N LEU A 24 -7.97 2.10 18.03
CA LEU A 24 -7.16 2.93 18.92
C LEU A 24 -7.95 4.12 19.49
N ILE A 25 -9.11 4.46 18.93
CA ILE A 25 -9.87 5.64 19.35
C ILE A 25 -10.23 5.60 20.84
N SER A 26 -10.57 4.43 21.39
CA SER A 26 -10.88 4.29 22.82
C SER A 26 -9.72 4.69 23.74
N ASP A 27 -8.48 4.57 23.24
CA ASP A 27 -7.27 4.69 24.05
C ASP A 27 -6.58 6.05 23.83
N ILE A 28 -6.58 6.54 22.59
CA ILE A 28 -5.87 7.78 22.21
C ILE A 28 -6.80 8.90 21.70
N GLY A 29 -8.09 8.62 21.51
CA GLY A 29 -9.06 9.57 20.96
C GLY A 29 -8.99 9.72 19.44
N GLU A 30 -10.07 10.25 18.85
CA GLU A 30 -10.22 10.38 17.39
C GLU A 30 -9.16 11.27 16.72
N SER A 31 -8.80 12.37 17.39
CA SER A 31 -7.82 13.32 16.88
C SER A 31 -6.43 12.67 16.75
N ALA A 32 -5.97 11.96 17.79
CA ALA A 32 -4.69 11.28 17.75
C ALA A 32 -4.70 10.10 16.76
N ALA A 33 -5.79 9.33 16.69
CA ALA A 33 -5.95 8.24 15.73
C ALA A 33 -5.87 8.73 14.27
N THR A 34 -6.44 9.91 13.99
CA THR A 34 -6.40 10.55 12.66
C THR A 34 -5.01 11.09 12.35
N GLN A 35 -4.38 11.75 13.31
CA GLN A 35 -3.00 12.23 13.17
C GLN A 35 -2.02 11.06 12.93
N LEU A 36 -2.22 9.94 13.60
CA LEU A 36 -1.43 8.73 13.40
C LEU A 36 -1.54 8.22 11.96
N GLN A 37 -2.75 8.19 11.38
CA GLN A 37 -2.94 7.81 9.98
C GLN A 37 -2.22 8.77 9.03
N THR A 38 -2.30 10.07 9.28
CA THR A 38 -1.55 11.09 8.54
C THR A 38 -0.05 10.81 8.59
N ASP A 39 0.49 10.55 9.77
CA ASP A 39 1.92 10.27 9.93
C ASP A 39 2.37 8.97 9.26
N PHE A 40 1.57 7.90 9.34
CA PHE A 40 1.83 6.65 8.63
C PHE A 40 1.91 6.82 7.12
N ILE A 41 0.92 7.49 6.50
CA ILE A 41 0.93 7.76 5.07
C ILE A 41 2.16 8.62 4.72
N ARG A 42 2.42 9.68 5.48
CA ARG A 42 3.54 10.61 5.23
C ARG A 42 4.88 9.89 5.28
N GLN A 43 5.13 9.09 6.32
CA GLN A 43 6.38 8.35 6.50
C GLN A 43 6.57 7.33 5.39
N ARG A 44 5.51 6.57 5.02
CA ARG A 44 5.57 5.59 3.94
C ARG A 44 5.93 6.26 2.61
N LEU A 45 5.25 7.34 2.24
CA LEU A 45 5.49 8.05 0.98
C LEU A 45 6.87 8.73 0.96
N GLN A 46 7.31 9.30 2.07
CA GLN A 46 8.65 9.88 2.18
C GLN A 46 9.75 8.83 2.00
N MET A 47 9.60 7.66 2.65
CA MET A 47 10.52 6.54 2.51
C MET A 47 10.57 6.03 1.06
N LEU A 48 9.42 5.79 0.43
CA LEU A 48 9.35 5.34 -0.96
C LEU A 48 9.95 6.36 -1.94
N SER A 49 9.60 7.63 -1.79
CA SER A 49 10.13 8.72 -2.62
C SER A 49 11.63 8.90 -2.46
N SER A 50 12.19 8.64 -1.28
CA SER A 50 13.64 8.74 -1.04
C SER A 50 14.38 7.54 -1.61
N ALA A 51 13.76 6.36 -1.59
CA ALA A 51 14.35 5.13 -2.12
C ALA A 51 14.35 5.09 -3.66
N ASP A 52 13.40 5.78 -4.32
CA ASP A 52 13.26 5.89 -5.78
C ASP A 52 13.42 4.53 -6.50
N LEU A 53 12.79 3.48 -5.95
CA LEU A 53 12.94 2.12 -6.48
C LEU A 53 12.19 1.95 -7.80
N CYS A 54 10.92 2.36 -7.84
CA CYS A 54 9.99 2.18 -8.94
C CYS A 54 8.75 3.08 -8.78
N ASP A 55 7.82 2.98 -9.74
CA ASP A 55 6.58 3.77 -9.70
C ASP A 55 5.74 3.44 -8.47
N VAL A 56 5.07 4.46 -7.93
CA VAL A 56 4.21 4.33 -6.75
C VAL A 56 2.80 4.79 -7.07
N ILE A 57 1.83 3.92 -6.78
CA ILE A 57 0.41 4.22 -6.86
C ILE A 57 -0.16 4.22 -5.43
N LEU A 58 -0.73 5.35 -5.03
CA LEU A 58 -1.48 5.48 -3.78
C LEU A 58 -2.93 5.07 -4.02
N MET A 59 -3.27 3.89 -3.52
CA MET A 59 -4.61 3.30 -3.58
C MET A 59 -5.47 3.90 -2.47
N CYS A 60 -6.39 4.80 -2.83
CA CYS A 60 -7.14 5.68 -1.94
C CYS A 60 -8.51 5.10 -1.60
N ALA A 61 -8.78 4.88 -0.32
CA ALA A 61 -10.10 4.53 0.21
C ALA A 61 -10.79 5.70 0.91
N HIS A 62 -12.12 5.59 1.04
CA HIS A 62 -13.09 6.56 1.57
C HIS A 62 -13.37 7.77 0.68
N ASP A 63 -12.35 8.37 0.07
CA ASP A 63 -12.50 9.45 -0.92
C ASP A 63 -11.14 9.72 -1.60
N ILE A 64 -11.05 9.51 -2.92
CA ILE A 64 -9.82 9.83 -3.69
C ILE A 64 -9.58 11.35 -3.78
N ASN A 65 -10.64 12.17 -3.75
CA ASN A 65 -10.56 13.62 -3.88
C ASN A 65 -10.30 14.32 -2.53
N HIS A 66 -10.09 13.55 -1.46
CA HIS A 66 -9.78 14.09 -0.16
C HIS A 66 -8.52 14.96 -0.23
N GLU A 67 -8.57 16.19 0.32
CA GLU A 67 -7.50 17.18 0.22
C GLU A 67 -6.12 16.64 0.62
N TYR A 68 -6.09 15.75 1.63
CA TYR A 68 -4.86 15.10 2.07
C TYR A 68 -4.16 14.29 0.97
N PHE A 69 -4.91 13.56 0.13
CA PHE A 69 -4.32 12.80 -0.97
C PHE A 69 -3.83 13.71 -2.09
N GLU A 70 -4.55 14.78 -2.40
CA GLU A 70 -4.08 15.81 -3.34
C GLU A 70 -2.77 16.45 -2.86
N ARG A 71 -2.66 16.76 -1.56
CA ARG A 71 -1.41 17.24 -0.95
C ARG A 71 -0.29 16.19 -1.05
N CYS A 72 -0.60 14.90 -0.90
CA CYS A 72 0.38 13.83 -1.10
C CYS A 72 0.89 13.80 -2.54
N LYS A 73 0.00 13.86 -3.54
CA LYS A 73 0.33 13.90 -4.97
C LYS A 73 1.17 15.12 -5.35
N GLN A 74 0.91 16.27 -4.73
CA GLN A 74 1.72 17.48 -4.95
C GLN A 74 3.13 17.38 -4.34
N ARG A 75 3.29 16.58 -3.27
CA ARG A 75 4.54 16.49 -2.50
C ARG A 75 5.43 15.33 -2.91
N TYR A 76 4.85 14.23 -3.38
CA TYR A 76 5.54 12.98 -3.68
C TYR A 76 5.22 12.53 -5.12
N PRO A 77 6.14 11.82 -5.80
CA PRO A 77 5.94 11.30 -7.14
C PRO A 77 5.01 10.08 -7.12
N VAL A 78 3.72 10.29 -6.85
CA VAL A 78 2.71 9.23 -6.76
C VAL A 78 1.54 9.49 -7.70
N THR A 79 0.93 8.42 -8.20
CA THR A 79 -0.37 8.47 -8.86
C THR A 79 -1.47 8.10 -7.85
N LEU A 80 -2.59 8.81 -7.85
CA LEU A 80 -3.75 8.48 -7.03
C LEU A 80 -4.70 7.58 -7.82
N VAL A 81 -5.15 6.48 -7.20
CA VAL A 81 -6.15 5.58 -7.76
C VAL A 81 -7.15 5.23 -6.67
N GLU A 82 -8.44 5.20 -6.99
CA GLU A 82 -9.50 4.84 -6.05
C GLU A 82 -9.52 3.32 -5.84
N GLN A 83 -9.64 2.87 -4.59
CA GLN A 83 -9.86 1.45 -4.29
C GLN A 83 -11.29 1.04 -4.67
N ARG A 84 -11.45 -0.07 -5.38
CA ARG A 84 -12.77 -0.60 -5.80
C ARG A 84 -12.95 -2.04 -5.34
N GLY A 85 -14.11 -2.35 -4.77
CA GLY A 85 -14.43 -3.65 -4.18
C GLY A 85 -15.19 -3.48 -2.86
N GLU A 86 -16.02 -4.46 -2.54
CA GLU A 86 -16.86 -4.47 -1.35
C GLU A 86 -16.03 -4.70 -0.09
N ASP A 87 -15.06 -5.62 -0.16
CA ASP A 87 -14.13 -5.93 0.94
C ASP A 87 -12.66 -5.65 0.59
N LEU A 88 -11.76 -5.91 1.55
CA LEU A 88 -10.34 -5.67 1.36
C LEU A 88 -9.74 -6.59 0.29
N GLY A 89 -10.13 -7.87 0.25
CA GLY A 89 -9.66 -8.83 -0.75
C GLY A 89 -9.98 -8.39 -2.17
N GLU A 90 -11.21 -7.98 -2.43
CA GLU A 90 -11.64 -7.47 -3.73
C GLU A 90 -10.88 -6.20 -4.13
N ARG A 91 -10.65 -5.28 -3.19
CA ARG A 91 -9.86 -4.05 -3.43
C ARG A 91 -8.40 -4.32 -3.76
N LEU A 92 -7.80 -5.29 -3.07
CA LEU A 92 -6.45 -5.74 -3.36
C LEU A 92 -6.39 -6.31 -4.78
N LEU A 93 -7.30 -7.23 -5.11
CA LEU A 93 -7.33 -7.89 -6.41
C LEU A 93 -7.54 -6.89 -7.56
N ASP A 94 -8.53 -6.00 -7.46
CA ASP A 94 -8.80 -4.95 -8.47
C ASP A 94 -7.57 -4.07 -8.73
N GLY A 95 -6.85 -3.68 -7.65
CA GLY A 95 -5.62 -2.92 -7.76
C GLY A 95 -4.49 -3.71 -8.44
N ILE A 96 -4.31 -4.97 -8.06
CA ILE A 96 -3.27 -5.86 -8.58
C ILE A 96 -3.50 -6.14 -10.08
N GLU A 97 -4.73 -6.47 -10.48
CA GLU A 97 -5.08 -6.74 -11.88
C GLU A 97 -4.71 -5.55 -12.78
N LYS A 98 -5.19 -4.35 -12.42
CA LYS A 98 -4.89 -3.12 -13.18
C LYS A 98 -3.41 -2.77 -13.20
N ALA A 99 -2.69 -3.03 -12.12
CA ALA A 99 -1.25 -2.83 -12.07
C ALA A 99 -0.53 -3.77 -13.06
N LEU A 100 -0.91 -5.04 -13.06
CA LEU A 100 -0.26 -6.08 -13.87
C LEU A 100 -0.61 -6.01 -15.37
N GLU A 101 -1.61 -5.22 -15.76
CA GLU A 101 -1.83 -4.84 -17.18
C GLU A 101 -0.70 -3.97 -17.73
N ARG A 102 0.01 -3.24 -16.86
CA ARG A 102 1.00 -2.22 -17.25
C ARG A 102 2.42 -2.54 -16.78
N TYR A 103 2.55 -3.27 -15.68
CA TYR A 103 3.81 -3.62 -15.05
C TYR A 103 3.97 -5.14 -15.01
N ARG A 104 5.20 -5.61 -15.06
CA ARG A 104 5.52 -7.04 -14.95
C ARG A 104 5.38 -7.53 -13.51
N TYR A 105 5.70 -6.67 -12.55
CA TYR A 105 5.70 -7.00 -11.13
C TYR A 105 4.93 -5.96 -10.33
N CYS A 106 4.17 -6.43 -9.34
CA CYS A 106 3.39 -5.60 -8.43
C CYS A 106 3.77 -5.92 -6.99
N ILE A 107 4.08 -4.88 -6.21
CA ILE A 107 4.26 -4.95 -4.76
C ILE A 107 3.06 -4.27 -4.11
N VAL A 108 2.43 -4.91 -3.14
CA VAL A 108 1.30 -4.38 -2.40
C VAL A 108 1.65 -4.26 -0.92
N ILE A 109 1.49 -3.05 -0.38
CA ILE A 109 1.79 -2.73 1.02
C ILE A 109 0.72 -1.82 1.62
N GLY A 110 0.58 -1.90 2.95
CA GLY A 110 -0.21 -0.96 3.74
C GLY A 110 0.61 0.25 4.22
N THR A 111 -0.03 1.07 5.05
CA THR A 111 0.60 2.24 5.70
C THR A 111 0.93 2.01 7.17
N ASP A 112 0.31 1.00 7.78
CA ASP A 112 0.28 0.67 9.21
C ASP A 112 1.43 -0.24 9.69
N ALA A 113 2.40 -0.55 8.83
CA ALA A 113 3.58 -1.35 9.16
C ALA A 113 4.87 -0.52 9.16
N PRO A 114 5.13 0.34 10.18
CA PRO A 114 6.26 1.27 10.17
C PRO A 114 7.63 0.58 10.16
N ALA A 115 7.73 -0.69 10.59
CA ALA A 115 8.95 -1.47 10.55
C ALA A 115 9.36 -1.95 9.14
N LEU A 116 8.42 -1.96 8.17
CA LEU A 116 8.74 -2.33 6.79
C LEU A 116 9.51 -1.19 6.13
N ASP A 117 10.80 -1.42 5.86
CA ASP A 117 11.71 -0.42 5.27
C ASP A 117 11.92 -0.61 3.75
N ALA A 118 12.66 0.32 3.14
CA ALA A 118 12.98 0.28 1.72
C ALA A 118 13.88 -0.90 1.34
N THR A 119 14.71 -1.38 2.28
CA THR A 119 15.60 -2.52 2.06
C THR A 119 14.79 -3.81 1.89
N ALA A 120 13.82 -4.05 2.76
CA ALA A 120 12.92 -5.20 2.69
C ALA A 120 12.07 -5.17 1.41
N ILE A 121 11.57 -3.99 1.02
CA ILE A 121 10.84 -3.82 -0.25
C ILE A 121 11.75 -4.13 -1.45
N GLN A 122 12.98 -3.60 -1.46
CA GLN A 122 13.94 -3.88 -2.54
C GLN A 122 14.27 -5.37 -2.62
N GLN A 123 14.48 -6.04 -1.49
CA GLN A 123 14.70 -7.49 -1.44
C GLN A 123 13.52 -8.28 -2.01
N ALA A 124 12.28 -7.89 -1.68
CA ALA A 124 11.09 -8.52 -2.23
C ALA A 124 11.03 -8.37 -3.77
N ILE A 125 11.35 -7.18 -4.29
CA ILE A 125 11.44 -6.94 -5.74
C ILE A 125 12.53 -7.81 -6.36
N ASP A 126 13.73 -7.85 -5.77
CA ASP A 126 14.85 -8.67 -6.27
C ASP A 126 14.51 -10.18 -6.30
N VAL A 127 13.73 -10.67 -5.32
CA VAL A 127 13.26 -12.07 -5.27
C VAL A 127 12.28 -12.37 -6.40
N LEU A 128 11.35 -11.47 -6.70
CA LEU A 128 10.43 -11.63 -7.84
C LEU A 128 11.18 -11.72 -9.19
N HIS A 129 12.24 -10.93 -9.34
CA HIS A 129 13.08 -10.95 -10.56
C HIS A 129 13.87 -12.26 -10.73
N LYS A 130 14.03 -13.06 -9.66
CA LYS A 130 14.70 -14.36 -9.68
C LYS A 130 13.75 -15.54 -9.96
N GLN A 131 12.71 -15.31 -10.77
CA GLN A 131 11.69 -16.30 -11.15
C GLN A 131 10.79 -16.78 -10.00
N THR A 132 10.64 -15.98 -8.96
CA THR A 132 9.68 -16.25 -7.88
C THR A 132 8.32 -15.69 -8.29
N GLU A 133 7.25 -16.49 -8.21
CA GLU A 133 5.92 -16.05 -8.62
C GLU A 133 5.24 -15.13 -7.61
N VAL A 134 5.47 -15.40 -6.31
CA VAL A 134 4.87 -14.69 -5.18
C VAL A 134 5.88 -14.56 -4.04
N VAL A 135 5.97 -13.38 -3.44
CA VAL A 135 6.77 -13.12 -2.23
C VAL A 135 5.89 -12.50 -1.16
N PHE A 136 6.08 -12.91 0.09
CA PHE A 136 5.42 -12.30 1.25
C PHE A 136 6.46 -11.83 2.27
N VAL A 137 6.18 -10.71 2.92
CA VAL A 137 6.83 -10.33 4.18
C VAL A 137 5.81 -10.50 5.29
N PRO A 138 6.00 -11.47 6.21
CA PRO A 138 5.03 -11.76 7.25
C PRO A 138 4.90 -10.61 8.25
N ALA A 139 3.72 -10.48 8.83
CA ALA A 139 3.45 -9.62 9.98
C ALA A 139 3.53 -10.44 11.28
N GLU A 140 3.75 -9.79 12.42
CA GLU A 140 3.81 -10.47 13.72
C GLU A 140 2.44 -11.02 14.18
N ASP A 141 1.35 -10.45 13.68
CA ASP A 141 -0.03 -10.81 14.02
C ASP A 141 -0.59 -11.99 13.20
N GLY A 142 0.25 -12.62 12.36
CA GLY A 142 -0.13 -13.74 11.51
C GLY A 142 -0.61 -13.35 10.11
N GLY A 143 -0.65 -12.05 9.79
CA GLY A 143 -0.88 -11.55 8.44
C GLY A 143 0.42 -11.37 7.63
N TYR A 144 0.39 -10.45 6.66
CA TYR A 144 1.56 -10.00 5.91
C TYR A 144 1.55 -8.48 5.76
N VAL A 145 2.73 -7.87 5.80
CA VAL A 145 2.91 -6.41 5.59
C VAL A 145 3.25 -6.06 4.14
N LEU A 146 3.67 -7.07 3.36
CA LEU A 146 3.96 -6.97 1.94
C LEU A 146 3.57 -8.26 1.23
N VAL A 147 2.96 -8.13 0.06
CA VAL A 147 2.88 -9.19 -0.93
C VAL A 147 3.40 -8.67 -2.28
N GLY A 148 4.21 -9.47 -2.96
CA GLY A 148 4.73 -9.17 -4.28
C GLY A 148 4.36 -10.28 -5.25
N LEU A 149 3.97 -9.92 -6.48
CA LEU A 149 3.31 -10.82 -7.43
C LEU A 149 3.71 -10.48 -8.86
N GLN A 150 3.69 -11.49 -9.74
CA GLN A 150 3.75 -11.29 -11.21
C GLN A 150 2.42 -11.62 -11.93
N LYS A 151 1.43 -12.16 -11.20
CA LYS A 151 0.09 -12.52 -11.70
C LYS A 151 -0.96 -12.26 -10.61
N PRO A 152 -2.22 -11.95 -10.97
CA PRO A 152 -3.31 -11.78 -10.01
C PRO A 152 -3.83 -13.14 -9.56
N TYR A 153 -3.15 -13.76 -8.59
CA TYR A 153 -3.61 -15.01 -7.99
C TYR A 153 -4.81 -14.75 -7.06
N ASP A 154 -6.00 -14.71 -7.65
CA ASP A 154 -7.30 -14.47 -6.99
C ASP A 154 -7.48 -15.23 -5.67
N PHE A 155 -7.13 -16.51 -5.63
CA PHE A 155 -7.27 -17.39 -4.46
C PHE A 155 -6.49 -16.89 -3.23
N LEU A 156 -5.45 -16.07 -3.40
CA LEU A 156 -4.69 -15.48 -2.30
C LEU A 156 -5.48 -14.39 -1.55
N PHE A 157 -6.48 -13.79 -2.21
CA PHE A 157 -7.23 -12.66 -1.67
C PHE A 157 -8.66 -13.02 -1.29
N GLN A 158 -9.06 -14.27 -1.50
CA GLN A 158 -10.36 -14.76 -1.06
C GLN A 158 -10.46 -14.77 0.47
N ASN A 159 -11.60 -14.32 1.00
CA ASN A 159 -11.91 -14.25 2.43
C ASN A 159 -11.07 -13.26 3.25
N ILE A 160 -10.36 -12.32 2.61
CA ILE A 160 -9.73 -11.19 3.29
C ILE A 160 -10.77 -10.07 3.47
N LYS A 161 -11.02 -9.64 4.72
CA LYS A 161 -12.04 -8.64 5.07
C LYS A 161 -11.45 -7.38 5.67
#